data_AF-A0A7W7HDD5-F1
#
_entry.id   AF-A0A7W7HDD5-F1
#
_cell.length_a   1.000
_cell.length_b   1.000
_cell.length_c   1.000
_cell.angle_alpha   90.00
_cell.angle_beta   90.00
_cell.angle_gamma   90.00
#
_symmetry.space_group_name_H-M   'P 1'
#
loop_
_entity.id
_entity.type
_entity.pdbx_description
1 polymer ?
#
loop_
_entity_poly.entity_id
_entity_poly.type
_entity_poly.pdbx_seq_one_letter_code
_entity_poly.pdbx_strand_id
1 'polypeptide(L)'
;MTFRVDPFQVREYARKLGDVERVAEEADRYVSAHGSFTILDQGLIGFVAPGHRQLMGQLHDLFARLGDLGAGSQAALRSAADTYVNTDERSAAELDASYPPVHRDPLFRG
;
A
#
# COMPACT_ATOMS: atom_id res chain seq x y z
N MET A 1 -22.40 -0.69 19.23
CA MET A 1 -21.77 -0.69 17.89
C MET A 1 -20.59 -1.64 17.95
N THR A 2 -20.51 -2.63 17.07
CA THR A 2 -19.39 -3.59 17.02
C THR A 2 -18.52 -3.22 15.83
N PHE A 3 -17.24 -2.98 16.07
CA PHE A 3 -16.26 -2.75 15.01
C PHE A 3 -16.06 -4.06 14.25
N ARG A 4 -16.21 -4.03 12.91
CA ARG A 4 -16.05 -5.20 12.05
C ARG A 4 -15.09 -4.84 10.91
N VAL A 5 -14.09 -5.69 10.70
CA VAL A 5 -13.12 -5.55 9.62
C VAL A 5 -13.36 -6.65 8.61
N ASP A 6 -13.35 -6.28 7.33
CA ASP A 6 -13.31 -7.23 6.23
C ASP A 6 -11.87 -7.29 5.69
N PRO A 7 -11.14 -8.40 5.89
CA PRO A 7 -9.77 -8.54 5.41
C PRO A 7 -9.63 -8.36 3.90
N PHE A 8 -10.66 -8.70 3.12
CA PHE A 8 -10.66 -8.52 1.68
C PHE A 8 -10.57 -7.04 1.31
N GLN A 9 -11.39 -6.19 1.95
CA GLN A 9 -11.37 -4.74 1.71
C GLN A 9 -10.04 -4.10 2.13
N VAL A 10 -9.43 -4.58 3.21
CA VAL A 10 -8.09 -4.12 3.64
C VAL A 10 -7.03 -4.46 2.59
N ARG A 11 -7.07 -5.69 2.03
CA ARG A 11 -6.15 -6.11 0.95
C ARG A 11 -6.38 -5.33 -0.34
N GLU A 12 -7.63 -5.06 -0.71
CA GLU A 12 -8.00 -4.20 -1.85
C GLU A 12 -7.38 -2.81 -1.71
N TYR A 13 -7.52 -2.19 -0.53
CA TYR A 13 -6.95 -0.88 -0.28
C TYR A 13 -5.41 -0.90 -0.25
N ALA A 14 -4.80 -1.94 0.35
CA ALA A 14 -3.36 -2.13 0.33
C ALA A 14 -2.80 -2.21 -1.11
N ARG A 15 -3.51 -2.88 -2.04
CA ARG A 15 -3.11 -2.91 -3.45
C ARG A 15 -3.12 -1.53 -4.08
N LYS A 16 -4.14 -0.70 -3.81
CA LYS A 16 -4.19 0.68 -4.33
C LYS A 16 -3.03 1.53 -3.82
N LEU A 17 -2.55 1.28 -2.60
CA LEU A 17 -1.36 1.96 -2.08
C LEU A 17 -0.07 1.52 -2.77
N GLY A 18 -0.02 0.29 -3.30
CA GLY A 18 1.09 -0.14 -4.16
C GLY A 18 1.17 0.62 -5.49
N ASP A 19 0.08 1.23 -5.95
CA ASP A 19 0.12 2.09 -7.14
C ASP A 19 0.80 3.45 -6.87
N VAL A 20 0.94 3.85 -5.60
CA VAL A 20 1.53 5.15 -5.21
C VAL A 20 3.02 5.19 -5.56
N GLU A 21 3.75 4.09 -5.37
CA GLU A 21 5.15 3.97 -5.73
C GLU A 21 5.34 4.23 -7.24
N ARG A 22 4.58 3.53 -8.08
CA ARG A 22 4.61 3.70 -9.54
C ARG A 22 4.30 5.14 -9.96
N VAL A 23 3.30 5.78 -9.33
CA VAL A 23 2.93 7.16 -9.62
C VAL A 23 4.03 8.14 -9.20
N ALA A 24 4.67 7.90 -8.06
CA ALA A 24 5.79 8.73 -7.60
C ALA A 24 7.00 8.61 -8.54
N GLU A 25 7.34 7.41 -8.99
CA GLU A 25 8.40 7.17 -9.98
C GLU A 25 8.10 7.82 -11.34
N GLU A 26 6.84 7.81 -11.78
CA GLU A 26 6.42 8.43 -13.04
C GLU A 26 6.48 9.96 -12.94
N ALA A 27 6.07 10.53 -11.80
CA ALA A 27 6.20 11.95 -11.53
C ALA A 27 7.67 12.40 -11.47
N ASP A 28 8.53 11.60 -10.83
CA ASP A 28 9.97 11.87 -10.76
C ASP A 28 10.63 11.87 -12.15
N ARG A 29 10.29 10.89 -12.99
CA ARG A 29 10.73 10.84 -14.39
C ARG A 29 10.26 12.04 -15.18
N TYR A 30 9.02 12.47 -15.00
CA TYR A 30 8.48 13.65 -15.67
C TYR A 30 9.24 14.92 -15.26
N VAL A 31 9.45 15.12 -13.95
CA VAL A 31 10.20 16.28 -13.43
C VAL A 31 11.66 16.24 -13.86
N SER A 32 12.29 15.06 -13.91
CA SER A 32 13.64 14.89 -14.46
C SER A 32 13.73 15.29 -15.94
N ALA A 33 12.73 14.89 -16.75
CA ALA A 33 12.72 15.16 -18.19
C ALA A 33 12.37 16.61 -18.55
N HIS A 34 11.54 17.27 -17.74
CA HIS A 34 10.97 18.58 -18.07
C HIS A 34 11.37 19.71 -17.11
N GLY A 35 11.97 19.37 -15.97
CA GLY A 35 12.36 20.33 -14.95
C GLY A 35 13.70 20.99 -15.22
N SER A 36 14.61 20.41 -15.99
CA SER A 36 15.95 21.00 -16.17
C SER A 36 15.94 22.18 -17.14
N PHE A 37 16.55 23.31 -16.74
CA PHE A 37 16.94 24.36 -17.68
C PHE A 37 18.17 23.91 -18.49
N THR A 38 18.09 24.03 -19.81
CA THR A 38 19.21 23.74 -20.71
C THR A 38 20.36 24.73 -20.49
N ILE A 39 21.62 24.27 -20.68
CA ILE A 39 22.83 25.11 -20.57
C ILE A 39 22.77 26.36 -21.48
N LEU A 40 22.00 26.30 -22.57
CA LEU A 40 21.75 27.43 -23.48
C LEU A 40 20.86 28.55 -22.89
N ASP A 41 20.12 28.29 -21.80
CA ASP A 41 19.25 29.27 -21.12
C ASP A 41 19.96 30.02 -19.98
N GLN A 42 21.28 29.82 -19.82
CA GLN A 42 22.11 30.36 -18.73
C GLN A 42 22.38 31.89 -18.79
N GLY A 43 21.49 32.66 -19.41
CA GLY A 43 21.43 34.13 -19.26
C GLY A 43 20.96 34.54 -17.86
N LEU A 44 20.13 35.58 -17.74
CA LEU A 44 19.55 36.12 -16.47
C LEU A 44 19.05 35.03 -15.47
N ILE A 45 18.72 33.84 -15.96
CA ILE A 45 18.31 32.64 -15.21
C ILE A 45 19.43 31.99 -14.38
N GLY A 46 20.71 32.23 -14.69
CA GLY A 46 21.85 31.74 -13.90
C GLY A 46 21.82 32.19 -12.43
N PHE A 47 21.16 33.31 -12.12
CA PHE A 47 20.94 33.80 -10.76
C PHE A 47 19.88 32.97 -10.00
N VAL A 48 18.91 32.40 -10.71
CA VAL A 48 17.81 31.57 -10.15
C VAL A 48 18.15 30.08 -10.18
N ALA A 49 19.11 29.67 -11.01
CA ALA A 49 19.54 28.29 -11.19
C ALA A 49 19.93 27.54 -9.90
N PRO A 50 20.55 28.15 -8.87
CA PRO A 50 20.79 27.48 -7.60
C PRO A 50 19.50 27.11 -6.86
N GLY A 51 18.56 28.05 -6.73
CA GLY A 51 17.26 27.81 -6.08
C GLY A 51 16.42 26.78 -6.84
N HIS A 52 16.50 26.79 -8.17
CA HIS A 52 15.85 25.79 -9.01
C HIS A 52 16.41 24.38 -8.77
N ARG A 53 17.74 24.22 -8.72
CA ARG A 53 18.35 22.91 -8.42
C ARG A 53 17.96 22.39 -7.03
N GLN A 54 17.88 23.29 -6.05
CA GLN A 54 17.41 22.95 -4.71
C GLN A 54 15.96 22.48 -4.72
N LEU A 55 15.07 23.18 -5.43
CA LEU A 55 13.67 22.77 -5.59
C LEU A 55 13.54 21.40 -6.26
N MET A 56 14.31 21.17 -7.33
CA MET A 56 14.32 19.87 -8.00
C MET A 56 14.76 18.76 -7.05
N GLY A 57 15.84 18.97 -6.28
CA GLY A 57 16.25 18.01 -5.25
C GLY A 57 15.15 17.71 -4.23
N GLN A 58 14.46 18.74 -3.73
CA GLN A 58 13.34 18.58 -2.81
C GLN A 58 12.16 17.81 -3.41
N LEU A 59 11.88 17.98 -4.70
CA LEU A 59 10.84 17.22 -5.40
C LEU A 59 11.21 15.74 -5.52
N HIS A 60 12.46 15.43 -5.86
CA HIS A 60 12.93 14.03 -5.94
C HIS A 60 12.85 13.37 -4.55
N ASP A 61 13.31 14.07 -3.50
CA ASP A 61 13.20 13.59 -2.12
C ASP A 61 11.75 13.36 -1.69
N LEU A 62 10.83 14.22 -2.11
CA LEU A 62 9.41 14.07 -1.83
C LEU A 62 8.82 12.85 -2.52
N PHE A 63 9.11 12.64 -3.82
CA PHE A 63 8.62 11.48 -4.55
C PHE A 63 9.16 10.17 -3.98
N ALA A 64 10.45 10.12 -3.64
CA ALA A 64 11.05 8.97 -2.96
C ALA A 64 10.31 8.65 -1.64
N ARG A 65 10.08 9.67 -0.79
CA ARG A 65 9.34 9.49 0.47
C ARG A 65 7.91 9.02 0.27
N LEU A 66 7.23 9.49 -0.78
CA LEU A 66 5.87 9.06 -1.10
C LEU A 66 5.85 7.58 -1.54
N GLY A 67 6.83 7.15 -2.33
CA GLY A 67 7.01 5.74 -2.69
C GLY A 67 7.22 4.86 -1.45
N ASP A 68 8.18 5.22 -0.60
CA ASP A 68 8.48 4.51 0.64
C ASP A 68 7.26 4.40 1.58
N LEU A 69 6.52 5.52 1.74
CA LEU A 69 5.33 5.55 2.57
C LEU A 69 4.20 4.68 2.00
N GLY A 70 4.02 4.70 0.68
CA GLY A 70 3.04 3.85 -0.02
C GLY A 70 3.36 2.36 0.18
N ALA A 71 4.60 1.97 -0.10
CA ALA A 71 5.08 0.59 0.08
C ALA A 71 4.97 0.12 1.53
N GLY A 72 5.42 0.95 2.48
CA GLY A 72 5.31 0.66 3.92
C GLY A 72 3.86 0.50 4.38
N SER A 73 2.97 1.38 3.92
CA SER A 73 1.53 1.31 4.24
C SER A 73 0.88 0.06 3.64
N GLN A 74 1.21 -0.30 2.40
CA GLN A 74 0.75 -1.52 1.76
C GLN A 74 1.18 -2.76 2.56
N ALA A 75 2.44 -2.84 2.98
CA ALA A 75 2.95 -3.96 3.77
C ALA A 75 2.23 -4.08 5.12
N ALA A 76 2.06 -2.96 5.82
CA ALA A 76 1.37 -2.91 7.11
C ALA A 76 -0.10 -3.37 6.98
N LEU A 77 -0.82 -2.90 5.96
CA LEU A 77 -2.22 -3.29 5.73
C LEU A 77 -2.36 -4.77 5.35
N ARG A 78 -1.44 -5.32 4.55
CA ARG A 78 -1.43 -6.76 4.26
C ARG A 78 -1.25 -7.58 5.53
N SER A 79 -0.27 -7.21 6.35
CA SER A 79 -0.03 -7.88 7.64
C SER A 79 -1.24 -7.79 8.58
N ALA A 80 -1.91 -6.63 8.63
CA ALA A 80 -3.14 -6.47 9.39
C ALA A 80 -4.26 -7.38 8.87
N ALA A 81 -4.47 -7.45 7.56
CA ALA A 81 -5.47 -8.34 6.95
C ALA A 81 -5.19 -9.82 7.27
N ASP A 82 -3.93 -10.25 7.20
CA ASP A 82 -3.54 -11.62 7.55
C ASP A 82 -3.82 -11.94 9.03
N THR A 83 -3.62 -10.96 9.92
CA THR A 83 -3.94 -11.10 11.34
C THR A 83 -5.43 -11.32 11.58
N TYR A 84 -6.29 -10.60 10.85
CA TYR A 84 -7.74 -10.80 10.94
C TYR A 84 -8.17 -12.16 10.40
N VAL A 85 -7.64 -12.59 9.25
CA VAL A 85 -7.93 -13.93 8.69
C VAL A 85 -7.54 -15.03 9.68
N ASN A 86 -6.33 -14.97 10.24
CA ASN A 86 -5.86 -15.96 11.21
C ASN A 86 -6.71 -15.98 12.50
N THR A 87 -7.24 -14.83 12.90
CA THR A 87 -8.12 -14.73 14.07
C THR A 87 -9.49 -15.35 13.76
N ASP A 88 -10.07 -15.02 12.60
CA ASP A 88 -11.35 -15.59 12.15
C ASP A 88 -11.26 -17.11 12.01
N GLU A 89 -10.19 -17.65 11.41
CA GLU A 89 -9.96 -19.09 11.29
C GLU A 89 -9.81 -19.77 12.65
N ARG A 90 -9.08 -19.15 13.59
CA ARG A 90 -8.93 -19.69 14.95
C ARG A 90 -10.28 -19.72 15.67
N SER A 91 -11.04 -18.64 15.61
CA SER A 91 -12.38 -18.57 16.22
C SER A 91 -13.34 -19.57 15.58
N ALA A 92 -13.27 -19.78 14.26
CA ALA A 92 -14.05 -20.82 13.58
C ALA A 92 -13.66 -22.23 14.06
N ALA A 93 -12.37 -22.53 14.17
CA ALA A 93 -11.89 -23.82 14.67
C ALA A 93 -12.29 -24.08 16.13
N GLU A 94 -12.23 -23.06 16.99
CA GLU A 94 -12.71 -23.13 18.38
C GLU A 94 -14.22 -23.39 18.44
N LEU A 95 -14.99 -22.73 17.57
CA LEU A 95 -16.43 -22.94 17.45
C LEU A 95 -16.75 -24.37 16.99
N ASP A 96 -16.07 -24.86 15.96
CA ASP A 96 -16.24 -26.22 15.44
C ASP A 96 -15.90 -27.27 16.50
N ALA A 97 -14.85 -27.05 17.30
CA ALA A 97 -14.47 -27.90 18.41
C ALA A 97 -15.49 -27.91 19.56
N SER A 98 -16.33 -26.87 19.67
CA SER A 98 -17.38 -26.79 20.69
C SER A 98 -18.62 -27.62 20.34
N TYR A 99 -18.80 -28.01 19.07
CA TYR A 99 -19.91 -28.85 18.67
C TYR A 99 -19.63 -30.32 18.99
N PRO A 100 -20.56 -31.03 19.68
CA PRO A 100 -20.39 -32.45 19.94
C PRO A 100 -20.37 -33.23 18.61
N PRO A 101 -19.54 -34.28 18.49
CA PRO A 101 -19.51 -35.10 17.29
C PRO A 101 -20.89 -35.74 17.06
N VAL A 102 -21.51 -35.44 15.92
CA VAL A 102 -22.80 -36.01 15.55
C VAL A 102 -22.59 -37.47 15.14
N HIS A 103 -23.02 -38.42 15.97
CA HIS A 103 -23.15 -39.82 15.54
C HIS A 103 -24.23 -39.90 14.47
N ARG A 104 -23.83 -40.02 13.20
CA ARG A 104 -24.74 -40.40 12.12
C ARG A 104 -24.96 -41.90 12.22
N ASP A 105 -26.06 -42.29 12.86
CA ASP A 105 -26.46 -43.68 12.92
C ASP A 105 -26.73 -44.18 11.48
N PRO A 106 -26.09 -45.27 11.02
CA PRO A 106 -26.25 -45.78 9.65
C PRO A 106 -27.63 -46.42 9.38
N LEU A 107 -28.57 -46.35 10.33
CA LEU A 107 -29.85 -47.07 10.30
C LEU A 107 -30.93 -46.44 9.41
N PHE A 108 -30.68 -45.28 8.80
CA PHE A 108 -31.59 -44.68 7.81
C PHE A 108 -31.02 -44.77 6.38
N ARG A 109 -30.84 -45.99 5.89
CA ARG A 109 -30.90 -46.31 4.45
C ARG A 109 -32.11 -47.21 4.25
N GLY A 110 -33.28 -46.58 4.14
CA GLY A 110 -34.51 -47.20 3.64
C GLY A 110 -34.67 -46.91 2.15
#